data_AF-A0A7X7QPT3-F1
#
_entry.id   AF-A0A7X7QPT3-F1
#
_cell.length_a   1.000
_cell.length_b   1.000
_cell.length_c   1.000
_cell.angle_alpha   90.00
_cell.angle_beta   90.00
_cell.angle_gamma   90.00
#
_symmetry.space_group_name_H-M   'P 1'
#
loop_
_entity.id
_entity.type
_entity.pdbx_description
1 polymer ?
#
loop_
_entity_poly.entity_id
_entity_poly.type
_entity_poly.pdbx_seq_one_letter_code
_entity_poly.pdbx_strand_id
1 'polypeptide(L)'
;MKAFRYAIVGGGWRAEFFLRAAQYIPEVFEVSAVYLRHPEKYPHLAEQYQVNIVDNEADLLKSEPEFVVLCVDRKSMADLT
;
A
#
# COMPACT_ATOMS: atom_id res chain seq x y z
N MET A 1 -12.24 -4.35 -18.64
CA MET A 1 -12.08 -3.25 -17.67
C MET A 1 -10.63 -3.26 -17.20
N LYS A 2 -10.10 -2.10 -16.81
CA LYS A 2 -8.79 -2.00 -16.14
C LYS A 2 -9.01 -2.17 -14.64
N ALA A 3 -8.12 -2.88 -13.95
CA ALA A 3 -8.15 -3.00 -12.50
C ALA A 3 -7.97 -1.63 -11.83
N PHE A 4 -8.61 -1.42 -10.69
CA PHE A 4 -8.44 -0.23 -9.87
C PHE A 4 -7.08 -0.27 -9.20
N ARG A 5 -6.27 0.75 -9.49
CA ARG A 5 -4.92 0.88 -8.97
C ARG A 5 -4.92 1.70 -7.70
N TYR A 6 -4.42 1.16 -6.60
CA TYR A 6 -4.37 1.88 -5.33
C TYR A 6 -3.05 1.73 -4.60
N ALA A 7 -2.72 2.75 -3.83
CA ALA A 7 -1.58 2.73 -2.93
C ALA A 7 -2.03 2.40 -1.50
N ILE A 8 -1.14 1.82 -0.70
CA ILE A 8 -1.36 1.58 0.73
C ILE A 8 -0.39 2.42 1.53
N VAL A 9 -0.88 3.08 2.59
CA VAL A 9 -0.04 3.80 3.56
C VAL A 9 -0.03 3.02 4.87
N GLY A 10 1.15 2.52 5.26
CA GLY A 10 1.35 1.74 6.48
C GLY A 10 1.41 0.22 6.25
N GLY A 11 2.21 -0.47 7.07
CA GLY A 11 2.52 -1.91 6.93
C GLY A 11 1.94 -2.83 8.00
N GLY A 12 1.05 -2.31 8.85
CA GLY A 12 0.42 -3.11 9.91
C GLY A 12 -0.56 -4.16 9.36
N TRP A 13 -1.13 -4.97 10.25
CA TRP A 13 -2.02 -6.09 9.90
C TRP A 13 -3.17 -5.75 8.93
N ARG A 14 -3.70 -4.52 8.97
CA ARG A 14 -4.74 -4.05 8.04
C ARG A 14 -4.25 -4.00 6.59
N ALA A 15 -3.00 -3.66 6.34
CA ALA A 15 -2.42 -3.60 4.99
C ALA A 15 -2.48 -4.98 4.31
N GLU A 16 -2.23 -6.05 5.07
CA GLU A 16 -2.26 -7.42 4.55
C GLU A 16 -3.63 -7.85 4.01
N PHE A 17 -4.74 -7.34 4.54
CA PHE A 17 -6.06 -7.62 3.98
C PHE A 17 -6.20 -7.07 2.57
N PHE A 18 -5.73 -5.85 2.34
CA PHE A 18 -5.76 -5.22 1.03
C PHE A 18 -4.75 -5.84 0.07
N LEU A 19 -3.57 -6.24 0.55
CA LEU A 19 -2.59 -6.96 -0.26
C LEU A 19 -3.13 -8.31 -0.73
N ARG A 20 -3.76 -9.08 0.17
CA ARG A 20 -4.41 -10.36 -0.19
C ARG A 20 -5.58 -10.16 -1.14
N ALA A 21 -6.36 -9.09 -0.99
CA ALA A 21 -7.45 -8.78 -1.90
C ALA A 21 -6.95 -8.58 -3.34
N ALA A 22 -5.88 -7.79 -3.54
CA ALA A 22 -5.29 -7.60 -4.88
C ALA A 22 -4.74 -8.90 -5.49
N GLN A 23 -4.17 -9.81 -4.68
CA GLN A 23 -3.75 -11.12 -5.16
C GLN A 23 -4.92 -12.05 -5.51
N TYR A 24 -6.04 -11.94 -4.78
CA TYR A 24 -7.19 -12.83 -4.94
C TYR A 24 -8.10 -12.44 -6.10
N ILE A 25 -8.24 -11.13 -6.39
CA ILE A 25 -9.06 -10.58 -7.47
C ILE A 25 -8.28 -9.56 -8.32
N PRO A 26 -7.19 -9.99 -9.00
CA PRO A 26 -6.31 -9.11 -9.77
C PRO A 26 -7.00 -8.44 -10.96
N GLU A 27 -8.15 -8.96 -11.40
CA GLU A 27 -8.99 -8.34 -12.43
C GLU A 27 -9.72 -7.08 -11.92
N VAL A 28 -9.84 -6.91 -10.60
CA VAL A 28 -10.49 -5.75 -9.96
C VAL A 28 -9.48 -4.83 -9.31
N PHE A 29 -8.40 -5.36 -8.73
CA PHE A 29 -7.51 -4.61 -7.84
C PHE A 29 -6.02 -4.81 -8.16
N GLU A 30 -5.29 -3.71 -8.21
CA GLU A 30 -3.83 -3.68 -8.36
C GLU A 30 -3.22 -2.75 -7.31
N VAL A 31 -2.22 -3.22 -6.55
CA VAL A 31 -1.47 -2.37 -5.62
C VAL A 31 -0.33 -1.70 -6.38
N SER A 32 -0.35 -0.37 -6.46
CA SER A 32 0.70 0.40 -7.16
C SER A 32 1.99 0.50 -6.35
N ALA A 33 1.87 0.76 -5.05
CA ALA A 33 2.96 0.81 -4.09
C ALA A 33 2.44 0.76 -2.65
N VAL A 34 3.30 0.37 -1.72
CA VAL A 34 3.07 0.49 -0.28
C VAL A 34 4.07 1.48 0.30
N TYR A 35 3.56 2.56 0.89
CA TYR A 35 4.37 3.53 1.60
C TYR A 35 4.62 3.09 3.04
N LEU A 36 5.90 3.00 3.41
CA LEU A 36 6.36 2.66 4.77
C LEU A 36 7.40 3.67 5.23
N ARG A 37 7.15 4.34 6.38
CA ARG A 37 8.18 5.19 7.03
C ARG A 37 9.42 4.40 7.48
N HIS A 38 9.21 3.11 7.77
CA HIS A 38 10.21 2.21 8.32
C HIS A 38 10.11 0.85 7.61
N PRO A 39 10.55 0.74 6.34
CA PRO A 39 10.48 -0.50 5.57
C PRO A 39 11.14 -1.70 6.26
N GLU A 40 12.20 -1.45 7.04
CA GLU A 40 12.96 -2.44 7.78
C GLU A 40 12.12 -3.22 8.81
N LYS A 41 10.97 -2.69 9.23
CA LYS A 41 10.05 -3.36 10.16
C LYS A 41 9.09 -4.33 9.47
N TYR A 42 9.03 -4.31 8.14
CA TYR A 42 8.05 -5.07 7.35
C TYR A 42 8.70 -5.78 6.14
N PRO A 43 9.84 -6.49 6.32
CA PRO A 43 10.52 -7.17 5.21
C PRO A 43 9.60 -8.19 4.52
N HIS A 44 8.70 -8.81 5.28
CA HIS A 44 7.75 -9.79 4.77
C HIS A 44 6.78 -9.21 3.74
N LEU A 45 6.49 -7.90 3.76
CA LEU A 45 5.52 -7.34 2.83
C LEU A 45 6.01 -7.38 1.39
N ALA A 46 7.27 -6.99 1.15
CA ALA A 46 7.88 -7.06 -0.17
C ALA A 46 8.03 -8.51 -0.64
N GLU A 47 8.51 -9.40 0.23
CA GLU A 47 8.79 -10.80 -0.09
C GLU A 47 7.52 -11.61 -0.36
N GLN A 48 6.52 -11.50 0.52
CA GLN A 48 5.31 -12.31 0.47
C GLN A 48 4.30 -11.82 -0.58
N TYR A 49 4.19 -10.50 -0.75
CA TYR A 49 3.17 -9.91 -1.62
C TYR A 49 3.71 -9.39 -2.95
N GLN A 50 5.03 -9.41 -3.16
CA GLN A 50 5.69 -8.97 -4.40
C GLN A 50 5.30 -7.53 -4.79
N VAL A 51 5.18 -6.65 -3.79
CA VAL A 51 4.77 -5.26 -3.96
C VAL A 51 5.94 -4.29 -3.90
N ASN A 52 5.81 -3.20 -4.65
CA ASN A 52 6.75 -2.09 -4.60
C ASN A 52 6.63 -1.35 -3.25
N ILE A 53 7.71 -1.31 -2.48
CA ILE A 53 7.79 -0.56 -1.22
C ILE A 53 8.48 0.77 -1.48
N VAL A 54 7.87 1.86 -1.02
CA VAL A 54 8.44 3.22 -1.09
C VAL A 54 8.43 3.83 0.30
N ASP A 55 9.35 4.77 0.54
CA ASP A 55 9.51 5.43 1.85
C ASP A 55 9.29 6.95 1.78
N ASN A 56 8.94 7.46 0.61
CA ASN A 56 8.68 8.88 0.35
C ASN A 56 7.42 9.07 -0.52
N GLU A 57 6.77 10.22 -0.34
CA GLU A 57 5.52 10.56 -1.04
C GLU A 57 5.71 10.72 -2.55
N ALA A 58 6.86 11.25 -2.99
CA ALA A 58 7.12 11.46 -4.40
C ALA A 58 7.10 10.14 -5.18
N ASP A 59 7.72 9.09 -4.64
CA ASP A 59 7.71 7.76 -5.27
C ASP A 59 6.36 7.05 -5.14
N LEU A 60 5.60 7.30 -4.06
CA LEU A 60 4.21 6.86 -3.96
C LEU A 60 3.35 7.47 -5.07
N LEU A 61 3.49 8.77 -5.34
CA LEU A 61 2.73 9.47 -6.39
C LEU A 61 3.19 9.07 -7.80
N LYS A 62 4.49 8.79 -8.01
CA LYS A 62 5.00 8.21 -9.27
C LYS A 62 4.41 6.83 -9.58
N SER A 63 3.88 6.13 -8.58
CA SER A 63 3.16 4.88 -8.79
C SER A 63 1.75 5.09 -9.38
N GLU A 64 1.31 6.33 -9.59
CA GLU A 64 0.03 6.72 -10.18
C GLU A 64 -1.18 5.96 -9.58
N PRO A 65 -1.40 6.03 -8.25
CA PRO A 65 -2.59 5.44 -7.64
C PRO A 65 -3.84 6.25 -7.97
N GLU A 66 -4.98 5.58 -8.20
CA GLU A 66 -6.29 6.23 -8.35
C GLU A 66 -6.87 6.65 -6.99
N PHE A 67 -6.52 5.93 -5.93
CA PHE A 67 -6.84 6.27 -4.55
C PHE A 67 -5.82 5.66 -3.58
N VAL A 68 -5.87 6.11 -2.33
CA VAL A 68 -4.98 5.66 -1.25
C VAL A 68 -5.78 5.01 -0.13
N VAL A 69 -5.30 3.85 0.33
CA VAL A 69 -5.86 3.14 1.48
C VAL A 69 -4.98 3.38 2.70
N LEU A 70 -5.55 4.04 3.72
CA LEU A 70 -4.84 4.37 4.95
C LEU A 70 -4.90 3.20 5.94
N CYS A 71 -3.75 2.54 6.15
CA CYS A 71 -3.57 1.43 7.08
C CYS A 71 -2.76 1.83 8.33
N VAL A 72 -2.78 3.11 8.71
CA VAL A 72 -2.07 3.67 9.87
C VAL A 72 -2.98 3.92 11.07
N ASP A 73 -2.41 3.96 12.28
CA ASP A 73 -3.19 4.21 13.50
C ASP A 73 -3.87 5.59 13.49
N ARG A 74 -4.84 5.80 14.38
CA ARG A 74 -5.64 7.02 14.42
C ARG A 74 -4.80 8.29 14.62
N LYS A 75 -3.69 8.22 15.37
CA LYS A 75 -2.84 9.40 15.59
C LYS A 75 -2.14 9.77 14.28
N SER A 76 -1.58 8.76 13.61
CA SER A 76 -0.89 8.93 12.32
C SER A 76 -1.82 9.41 11.19
N MET A 77 -3.13 9.19 11.27
CA MET A 77 -4.10 9.71 10.30
C MET A 77 -4.20 11.24 10.30
N ALA A 78 -4.05 11.88 11.46
CA ALA A 78 -4.19 13.33 11.59
C ALA A 78 -3.08 14.09 10.85
N ASP A 79 -1.92 13.46 10.65
CA ASP A 79 -0.80 14.04 9.91
C ASP A 79 -0.98 13.92 8.37
N LEU A 80 -2.01 13.20 7.91
CA LEU A 80 -2.26 12.88 6.50
C LEU A 80 -3.48 13.61 5.91
N THR A 81 -4.19 14.42 6.70
CA THR A 81 -5.43 15.14 6.31
C THR A 81 -5.26 16.64 6.50
#